data_AF-A0A948FMH7-F1
#
_entry.id   AF-A0A948FMH7-F1
#
_cell.length_a   1.000
_cell.length_b   1.000
_cell.length_c   1.000
_cell.angle_alpha   90.00
_cell.angle_beta   90.00
_cell.angle_gamma   90.00
#
_symmetry.space_group_name_H-M   'P 1'
#
loop_
_entity.id
_entity.type
_entity.pdbx_description
1 polymer ?
#
loop_
_entity_poly.entity_id
_entity_poly.type
_entity_poly.pdbx_seq_one_letter_code
_entity_poly.pdbx_strand_id
1 'polypeptide(L)' 'MDNRRKKLIKTSVRDSIKKLVDHARDAYKKKQPARSKRYVKMAFDLLKKHKIKLPKELKNSFCRKCFLIWIPNK' A
#
# COMPACT_ATOMS: atom_id res chain seq x y z
N MET A 1 11.65 1.65 23.80
CA MET A 1 11.98 1.41 22.37
C MET A 1 12.82 2.55 21.83
N ASP A 2 14.07 2.27 21.47
CA ASP A 2 15.04 3.24 20.96
C ASP A 2 14.52 4.01 19.72
N ASN A 3 14.83 5.31 19.62
CA ASN A 3 14.35 6.16 18.53
C ASN A 3 14.88 5.69 17.16
N ARG A 4 16.08 5.07 17.11
CA ARG A 4 16.64 4.45 15.90
C ARG A 4 15.79 3.29 15.42
N ARG A 5 15.37 2.39 16.34
CA ARG A 5 14.49 1.25 16.01
C ARG A 5 13.15 1.72 15.46
N LYS A 6 12.56 2.78 16.04
CA LYS A 6 11.31 3.39 15.54
C LYS A 6 11.45 3.87 14.09
N LYS A 7 12.57 4.53 13.77
CA LYS A 7 12.85 5.04 12.41
C LYS A 7 13.02 3.88 11.41
N LEU A 8 13.78 2.85 11.76
CA LEU A 8 13.98 1.66 10.92
C LEU A 8 12.67 0.93 10.63
N ILE A 9 11.83 0.72 11.64
CA ILE A 9 10.51 0.10 11.44
C ILE A 9 9.66 0.92 10.48
N LYS A 10 9.61 2.25 10.64
CA LYS A 10 8.83 3.11 9.74
C LYS A 10 9.34 3.07 8.30
N THR A 11 10.66 2.99 8.09
CA THR A 11 11.25 2.83 6.76
C THR A 11 10.87 1.47 6.17
N SER A 12 11.08 0.39 6.92
CA SER A 12 10.74 -0.97 6.47
C SER A 12 9.26 -1.12 6.11
N VAL A 13 8.35 -0.61 6.95
CA VAL A 13 6.91 -0.62 6.67
C VAL A 13 6.57 0.19 5.42
N ARG A 14 7.26 1.32 5.18
CA ARG A 14 7.07 2.11 3.95
C ARG A 14 7.42 1.30 2.71
N ASP A 15 8.50 0.53 2.75
CA ASP A 15 8.90 -0.33 1.64
C ASP A 15 7.92 -1.50 1.44
N SER A 16 7.41 -2.09 2.53
CA SER A 16 6.35 -3.11 2.45
C SER A 16 5.08 -2.56 1.81
N ILE A 17 4.67 -1.33 2.13
CA ILE A 17 3.51 -0.68 1.53
C ILE A 17 3.69 -0.50 0.01
N LYS A 18 4.89 -0.09 -0.43
CA LYS A 18 5.21 0.03 -1.87
C LYS A 18 5.03 -1.32 -2.58
N LYS A 19 5.66 -2.38 -2.05
CA LYS A 19 5.55 -3.74 -2.59
C LYS A 19 4.11 -4.25 -2.65
N LEU A 20 3.31 -3.98 -1.63
CA LEU A 20 1.88 -4.36 -1.62
C LEU A 20 1.09 -3.66 -2.72
N VAL A 21 1.35 -2.37 -2.96
CA VAL A 21 0.70 -1.64 -4.05
C VAL A 21 1.12 -2.19 -5.42
N ASP A 22 2.38 -2.58 -5.59
CA ASP A 22 2.84 -3.21 -6.83
C ASP A 22 2.21 -4.59 -7.05
N HIS A 23 2.14 -5.42 -6.02
CA HIS A 23 1.39 -6.69 -6.09
C HIS A 23 -0.09 -6.49 -6.38
N ALA A 24 -0.69 -5.39 -5.91
CA ALA A 24 -2.07 -5.04 -6.25
C ALA A 24 -2.23 -4.74 -7.75
N ARG A 25 -1.28 -4.02 -8.35
CA ARG A 25 -1.26 -3.76 -9.80
C ARG A 25 -1.14 -5.06 -10.58
N ASP A 26 -0.22 -5.93 -10.19
CA ASP A 26 0.01 -7.21 -10.87
C ASP A 26 -1.18 -8.15 -10.76
N ALA A 27 -1.80 -8.25 -9.57
CA ALA A 27 -3.01 -9.03 -9.37
C ALA A 27 -4.16 -8.52 -10.24
N TYR A 28 -4.30 -7.20 -10.40
CA TYR A 28 -5.30 -6.61 -11.28
C TYR A 28 -5.03 -6.95 -12.75
N LYS A 29 -3.77 -6.82 -13.20
CA LYS A 29 -3.35 -7.22 -14.56
C LYS A 29 -3.66 -8.70 -14.84
N LYS A 30 -3.48 -9.56 -13.85
CA LYS A 30 -3.81 -11.01 -13.89
C LYS A 30 -5.31 -11.31 -13.77
N LYS A 31 -6.20 -10.33 -13.87
CA LYS A 31 -7.67 -10.46 -13.72
C LYS A 31 -8.09 -11.06 -12.38
N GLN A 32 -7.36 -10.77 -11.30
CA GLN A 32 -7.67 -11.19 -9.93
C GLN A 32 -8.06 -9.98 -9.06
N PRO A 33 -9.23 -9.35 -9.30
CA PRO A 33 -9.62 -8.09 -8.66
C PRO A 33 -9.76 -8.21 -7.13
N ALA A 34 -10.28 -9.33 -6.62
CA ALA A 34 -10.40 -9.57 -5.19
C ALA A 34 -9.03 -9.60 -4.49
N ARG A 35 -8.02 -10.20 -5.13
CA ARG A 35 -6.65 -10.25 -4.63
C ARG A 35 -5.99 -8.87 -4.67
N SER A 36 -6.19 -8.12 -5.75
CA SER A 36 -5.74 -6.72 -5.86
C SER A 36 -6.29 -5.85 -4.71
N LYS A 37 -7.61 -5.89 -4.48
CA LYS A 37 -8.27 -5.17 -3.39
C LYS A 37 -7.73 -5.55 -2.01
N ARG A 38 -7.43 -6.84 -1.78
CA ARG A 38 -6.82 -7.31 -0.53
C ARG A 38 -5.43 -6.70 -0.31
N TYR A 39 -4.59 -6.62 -1.33
CA TYR A 39 -3.26 -6.00 -1.20
C TYR A 39 -3.34 -4.51 -0.87
N VAL A 40 -4.23 -3.76 -1.52
CA VAL A 40 -4.45 -2.34 -1.19
C VAL A 40 -4.96 -2.17 0.24
N LYS A 41 -5.89 -3.02 0.67
CA LYS A 41 -6.40 -2.98 2.05
C LYS A 41 -5.28 -3.25 3.07
N MET A 42 -4.46 -4.27 2.84
CA MET A 42 -3.29 -4.56 3.69
C MET A 42 -2.32 -3.39 3.77
N ALA A 43 -2.03 -2.74 2.64
CA ALA A 43 -1.17 -1.56 2.60
C ALA A 43 -1.76 -0.40 3.43
N PHE A 44 -3.07 -0.18 3.34
CA PHE A 44 -3.77 0.85 4.09
C PHE A 44 -3.84 0.57 5.60
N ASP A 45 -4.03 -0.69 5.99
CA ASP A 45 -4.04 -1.11 7.38
C ASP A 45 -2.65 -0.94 8.03
N LEU A 46 -1.57 -1.21 7.28
CA LEU A 46 -0.20 -0.92 7.74
C LEU A 46 0.05 0.57 7.97
N LEU A 47 -0.42 1.43 7.06
CA LEU A 47 -0.33 2.90 7.22
C LEU A 47 -1.01 3.35 8.52
N LYS A 48 -2.22 2.87 8.78
CA LYS A 48 -2.99 3.17 9.99
C LYS A 48 -2.29 2.65 11.25
N LYS A 49 -1.91 1.37 11.24
CA LYS A 49 -1.28 0.68 12.38
C LYS A 49 0.01 1.37 12.82
N HIS A 50 0.86 1.75 11.87
CA HIS A 50 2.15 2.37 12.17
C HIS A 50 2.10 3.90 12.17
N LYS A 51 0.92 4.51 11.99
CA LYS A 51 0.72 5.97 11.91
C LYS A 51 1.68 6.63 10.92
N ILE A 52 1.86 6.02 9.76
CA ILE A 52 2.76 6.49 8.69
C ILE A 52 1.95 7.32 7.70
N LYS A 53 2.52 8.46 7.27
CA LYS A 53 1.96 9.25 6.17
C LYS A 53 2.09 8.47 4.86
N LEU A 54 1.02 8.44 4.07
CA LEU A 54 1.04 7.83 2.73
C LEU A 54 2.17 8.46 1.89
N PRO A 55 3.08 7.67 1.30
CA PRO A 55 4.12 8.18 0.42
C PRO A 55 3.53 8.98 -0.75
N LYS A 56 4.20 10.08 -1.14
CA LYS A 56 3.70 10.97 -2.20
C LYS A 56 3.45 10.23 -3.52
N GLU A 57 4.36 9.34 -3.87
CA GLU A 57 4.29 8.45 -5.05
C GLU A 57 3.00 7.60 -5.08
N LEU A 58 2.51 7.20 -3.91
CA LEU A 58 1.35 6.31 -3.77
C LEU A 58 0.03 7.07 -3.59
N LYS A 59 0.07 8.41 -3.50
CA LYS A 59 -1.10 9.24 -3.15
C LYS A 59 -2.30 8.99 -4.06
N ASN A 60 -2.04 8.81 -5.35
CA ASN A 60 -3.04 8.60 -6.40
C ASN A 60 -3.08 7.15 -6.89
N SER A 61 -2.36 6.22 -6.23
CA SER A 61 -2.25 4.85 -6.72
C SER A 61 -3.47 3.98 -6.43
N PHE A 62 -4.31 4.36 -5.47
CA PHE A 62 -5.51 3.60 -5.10
C PHE A 62 -6.56 4.46 -4.41
N CYS A 63 -7.81 4.01 -4.42
CA CYS A 63 -8.91 4.63 -3.69
C CYS A 63 -8.91 4.20 -2.21
N ARG A 64 -8.97 5.17 -1.29
CA ARG A 64 -8.96 4.92 0.16
C ARG A 64 -10.30 4.45 0.73
N LYS A 65 -11.39 4.61 -0.04
CA LYS A 65 -12.74 4.19 0.36
C LYS A 65 -13.02 2.76 -0.06
N CYS A 66 -12.80 2.44 -1.34
CA CYS A 66 -13.12 1.11 -1.91
C CYS A 66 -11.91 0.18 -2.03
N PHE A 67 -10.69 0.66 -1.77
CA PHE A 67 -9.43 -0.11 -1.89
C PHE A 67 -9.15 -0.65 -3.29
N LEU A 68 -9.69 -0.01 -4.33
CA LEU A 68 -9.36 -0.34 -5.71
C LEU A 68 -8.06 0.34 -6.11
N ILE A 69 -7.19 -0.41 -6.78
CA ILE A 69 -5.98 0.13 -7.42
C ILE A 69 -6.40 1.00 -8.61
N TRP A 70 -5.74 2.15 -8.77
CA TRP A 70 -5.93 3.00 -9.94
C TRP A 70 -5.02 2.53 -11.07
N ILE A 71 -5.61 2.28 -12.24
CA ILE A 71 -4.91 1.90 -13.46
C ILE A 71 -5.32 2.92 -14.52
N PRO A 72 -4.40 3.72 -15.07
CA PRO A 72 -4.73 4.64 -16.15
C PRO A 72 -5.19 3.89 -17.40
N ASN A 73 -6.18 4.43 -18.11
CA ASN A 73 -6.77 3.89 -19.35
C ASN A 73 -7.44 2.50 -19.21
N LYS A 74 -7.92 2.15 -18.01
CA LYS A 74 -8.83 1.03 -17.78
C LYS A 74 -9.99 1.45 -16.90
#